data_AF-A0A0B2X3G7-F1
#
_entry.id   AF-A0A0B2X3G7-F1
#
_cell.length_a   1.000
_cell.length_b   1.000
_cell.length_c   1.000
_cell.angle_alpha   90.00
_cell.angle_beta   90.00
_cell.angle_gamma   90.00
#
_symmetry.space_group_name_H-M   'P 1'
#
loop_
_entity.id
_entity.type
_entity.pdbx_description
1 polymer ?
#
loop_
_entity_poly.entity_id
_entity_poly.type
_entity_poly.pdbx_seq_one_letter_code
_entity_poly.pdbx_strand_id
1 'polypeptide(L)'
;MEVDTLPWNLDRVESLISSLYEPGKPNAVAEAQALLSNFQSSPQAWILAHELLRRPGEKGKFFGALTIIVKLNTESSTLSEENARELLEHLIGWYRDSFEHYCGPLVPRKLSSALATFFIHFHQLWPSFVRHMSMCLVSRKYHDPLSLQSSVEISAVWGALDPDKLQAILWVVTSIVEDVIRVDWNTADRVQLYNSVVREATDVAALLFKGLAETQLAAVSNDSIKCLQSWISFAQRISCRDSHVVSLLRNLMPSVIESLVPEDRFGASAELLVDTLSNYPALLSDHHFNLLAALFVSSWADERYNRLLQGDMEFESVQFGQLLLAFGEEKCQWLMQSEDPRGKVLLSRLCGLLGADGYPVAENRVFVPAIEFWSTFTEVMSDLFSLDDLSATPWAQAALFQVLEVVSVACRKITYPPAEEFSQWDSSDRVGFSDARKDVIDLLQSAFSVSGFQLVATFSSLILTALNDCAWLQLETAAFCLAGLADCGKDDSAGQSVYGSPSIKINFSTMLLLSASPSLRSVRVPR
;
A
#
# COMPACT_ATOMS: atom_id res chain seq x y z
N MET A 1 4.59 49.22 -1.52
CA MET A 1 3.63 49.44 -0.43
C MET A 1 2.49 50.27 -0.98
N GLU A 2 1.44 49.62 -1.46
CA GLU A 2 0.09 50.16 -1.79
C GLU A 2 -0.66 49.05 -2.56
N VAL A 3 -1.14 48.01 -1.87
CA VAL A 3 -2.06 47.00 -2.48
C VAL A 3 -3.22 46.63 -1.53
N ASP A 4 -3.26 47.14 -0.31
CA ASP A 4 -4.36 46.85 0.62
C ASP A 4 -5.48 47.87 0.47
N THR A 5 -6.73 47.36 0.47
CA THR A 5 -8.03 48.05 0.58
C THR A 5 -8.93 48.20 -0.67
N LEU A 6 -8.80 47.34 -1.68
CA LEU A 6 -9.95 47.08 -2.57
C LEU A 6 -10.81 45.94 -1.98
N PRO A 7 -12.11 46.16 -1.70
CA PRO A 7 -12.98 45.13 -1.15
C PRO A 7 -13.03 43.93 -2.09
N TRP A 8 -13.14 42.73 -1.53
CA TRP A 8 -13.29 41.52 -2.34
C TRP A 8 -14.63 41.58 -3.06
N ASN A 9 -14.60 41.38 -4.38
CA ASN A 9 -15.79 41.20 -5.19
C ASN A 9 -15.69 39.87 -5.95
N LEU A 10 -16.85 39.33 -6.32
CA LEU A 10 -16.94 37.99 -6.89
C LEU A 10 -16.15 37.86 -8.20
N ASP A 11 -16.24 38.86 -9.07
CA ASP A 11 -15.58 38.82 -10.39
C ASP A 11 -14.04 38.90 -10.28
N ARG A 12 -13.50 39.62 -9.29
CA ARG A 12 -12.05 39.65 -9.00
C ARG A 12 -11.58 38.29 -8.50
N VAL A 13 -12.35 37.64 -7.62
CA VAL A 13 -12.02 36.31 -7.11
C VAL A 13 -12.04 35.29 -8.26
N GLU A 14 -13.04 35.33 -9.14
CA GLU A 14 -13.09 34.45 -10.32
C GLU A 14 -11.97 34.69 -11.33
N SER A 15 -11.61 35.96 -11.56
CA SER A 15 -10.47 36.31 -12.41
C SER A 15 -9.16 35.77 -11.84
N LEU A 16 -8.96 35.87 -10.52
CA LEU A 16 -7.78 35.32 -9.84
C LEU A 16 -7.76 33.80 -9.91
N ILE A 17 -8.90 33.13 -9.68
CA ILE A 17 -9.02 31.68 -9.83
C ILE A 17 -8.66 31.28 -11.27
N SER A 18 -9.20 31.96 -12.27
CA SER A 18 -8.92 31.65 -13.68
C SER A 18 -7.44 31.79 -14.01
N SER A 19 -6.79 32.85 -13.49
CA SER A 19 -5.35 33.10 -13.67
C SER A 19 -4.45 32.01 -13.08
N LEU A 20 -4.91 31.26 -12.07
CA LEU A 20 -4.15 30.13 -11.51
C LEU A 20 -4.10 28.91 -12.45
N TYR A 21 -5.12 28.76 -13.29
CA TYR A 21 -5.26 27.59 -14.16
C TYR A 21 -4.88 27.88 -15.62
N GLU A 22 -4.50 29.12 -15.94
CA GLU A 22 -3.96 29.49 -17.24
C GLU A 22 -2.43 29.36 -17.25
N PRO A 23 -1.81 28.93 -18.37
CA PRO A 23 -0.36 28.85 -18.47
C PRO A 23 0.26 30.26 -18.40
N GLY A 24 0.76 30.62 -17.21
CA GLY A 24 1.33 31.94 -16.91
C GLY A 24 2.75 31.87 -16.33
N LYS A 25 3.37 33.04 -16.12
CA LYS A 25 4.68 33.15 -15.47
C LYS A 25 4.59 32.70 -13.99
N PRO A 26 5.55 31.93 -13.45
CA PRO A 26 5.52 31.42 -12.07
C PRO A 26 5.24 32.49 -11.00
N ASN A 27 5.80 33.68 -11.17
CA ASN A 27 5.62 34.79 -10.23
C ASN A 27 4.16 35.29 -10.17
N ALA A 28 3.45 35.30 -11.30
CA ALA A 28 2.05 35.74 -11.34
C ALA A 28 1.12 34.72 -10.67
N VAL A 29 1.43 33.42 -10.82
CA VAL A 29 0.72 32.34 -10.13
C VAL A 29 0.93 32.45 -8.62
N ALA A 30 2.16 32.67 -8.16
CA ALA A 30 2.48 32.84 -6.74
C ALA A 30 1.77 34.06 -6.13
N GLU A 31 1.71 35.18 -6.87
CA GLU A 31 0.99 36.38 -6.43
C GLU A 31 -0.51 36.15 -6.34
N ALA A 32 -1.12 35.50 -7.34
CA ALA A 32 -2.53 35.14 -7.32
C ALA A 32 -2.87 34.18 -6.17
N GLN A 33 -2.00 33.20 -5.87
CA GLN A 33 -2.17 32.30 -4.71
C GLN A 33 -2.11 33.07 -3.39
N ALA A 34 -1.17 34.01 -3.23
CA ALA A 34 -1.07 34.83 -2.02
C ALA A 34 -2.31 35.70 -1.82
N LEU A 35 -2.82 36.32 -2.89
CA LEU A 35 -4.04 37.12 -2.85
C LEU A 35 -5.27 36.27 -2.50
N LEU A 36 -5.40 35.08 -3.08
CA LEU A 36 -6.50 34.17 -2.77
C LEU A 36 -6.43 33.59 -1.36
N SER A 37 -5.23 33.35 -0.81
CA SER A 37 -5.04 32.96 0.59
C SER A 37 -5.44 34.08 1.56
N ASN A 38 -5.10 35.34 1.24
CA ASN A 38 -5.56 36.51 1.98
C ASN A 38 -7.10 36.61 1.94
N PHE A 39 -7.70 36.43 0.75
CA PHE A 39 -9.16 36.35 0.63
C PHE A 39 -9.76 35.28 1.53
N GLN A 40 -9.22 34.05 1.53
CA GLN A 40 -9.71 32.95 2.38
C GLN A 40 -9.61 33.22 3.88
N SER A 41 -8.78 34.17 4.30
CA SER A 41 -8.67 34.60 5.70
C SER A 41 -9.63 35.75 6.05
N SER A 42 -10.30 36.34 5.05
CA SER A 42 -11.17 37.50 5.23
C SER A 42 -12.57 37.11 5.72
N PRO A 43 -13.28 37.99 6.47
CA PRO A 43 -14.66 37.71 6.90
C PRO A 43 -15.65 37.61 5.72
N GLN A 44 -15.38 38.32 4.61
CA GLN A 44 -16.21 38.32 3.39
C GLN A 44 -16.20 36.95 2.68
N ALA A 45 -15.21 36.10 2.97
CA ALA A 45 -15.07 34.80 2.34
C ALA A 45 -16.22 33.84 2.62
N TRP A 46 -16.91 33.94 3.77
CA TRP A 46 -18.10 33.15 4.04
C TRP A 46 -19.18 33.40 2.98
N ILE A 47 -19.51 34.67 2.72
CA ILE A 47 -20.56 35.05 1.78
C ILE A 47 -20.13 34.76 0.34
N LEU A 48 -18.92 35.18 -0.03
CA LEU A 48 -18.43 35.02 -1.40
C LEU A 48 -18.20 33.54 -1.78
N ALA A 49 -17.86 32.67 -0.83
CA ALA A 49 -17.79 31.22 -1.09
C ALA A 49 -19.17 30.63 -1.42
N HIS A 50 -20.24 31.04 -0.73
CA HIS A 50 -21.60 30.63 -1.07
C HIS A 50 -21.98 31.07 -2.49
N GLU A 51 -21.60 32.29 -2.90
CA GLU A 51 -21.89 32.79 -4.25
C GLU A 51 -21.10 32.03 -5.33
N LEU A 52 -19.81 31.73 -5.08
CA LEU A 52 -18.97 30.93 -5.97
C LEU A 52 -19.53 29.52 -6.21
N LEU A 53 -20.09 28.89 -5.16
CA LEU A 53 -20.68 27.56 -5.25
C LEU A 53 -21.98 27.54 -6.07
N ARG A 54 -22.67 28.67 -6.18
CA ARG A 54 -23.91 28.83 -6.97
C ARG A 54 -23.65 29.15 -8.44
N ARG A 55 -22.49 29.70 -8.80
CA ARG A 55 -22.16 30.06 -10.18
C ARG A 55 -21.84 28.83 -11.05
N PRO A 56 -22.09 28.92 -12.38
CA PRO A 56 -21.69 27.86 -13.32
C PRO A 56 -20.18 27.93 -13.56
N GLY A 57 -19.42 27.04 -12.93
CA GLY A 57 -17.98 26.91 -13.16
C GLY A 57 -17.32 25.94 -12.19
N GLU A 58 -16.73 24.86 -12.69
CA GLU A 58 -16.15 23.80 -11.86
C GLU A 58 -15.01 24.32 -10.96
N LYS A 59 -14.11 25.15 -11.52
CA LYS A 59 -12.99 25.76 -10.79
C LYS A 59 -13.46 26.69 -9.67
N GLY A 60 -14.48 27.51 -9.94
CA GLY A 60 -15.09 28.41 -8.96
C GLY A 60 -15.74 27.64 -7.82
N LYS A 61 -16.53 26.60 -8.14
CA LYS A 61 -17.15 25.71 -7.16
C LYS A 61 -16.11 24.99 -6.29
N PHE A 62 -15.04 24.46 -6.90
CA PHE A 62 -13.95 23.83 -6.16
C PHE A 62 -13.28 24.80 -5.17
N PHE A 63 -12.98 26.02 -5.63
CA PHE A 63 -12.38 27.04 -4.78
C PHE A 63 -13.34 27.53 -3.68
N GLY A 64 -14.64 27.61 -3.96
CA GLY A 64 -15.67 27.90 -2.97
C GLY A 64 -15.70 26.84 -1.86
N ALA A 65 -15.72 25.56 -2.22
CA ALA A 65 -15.65 24.45 -1.25
C ALA A 65 -14.33 24.46 -0.45
N LEU A 66 -13.20 24.73 -1.11
CA LEU A 66 -11.90 24.89 -0.43
C LEU A 66 -11.93 26.05 0.58
N THR A 67 -12.55 27.17 0.21
CA THR A 67 -12.67 28.33 1.08
C THR A 67 -13.48 28.00 2.32
N ILE A 68 -14.59 27.26 2.19
CA ILE A 68 -15.37 26.79 3.34
C ILE A 68 -14.52 25.89 4.26
N ILE A 69 -13.71 24.97 3.71
CA ILE A 69 -12.80 24.12 4.50
C ILE A 69 -11.81 24.98 5.30
N VAL A 70 -11.17 25.97 4.66
CA VAL A 70 -10.22 26.87 5.35
C VAL A 70 -10.93 27.60 6.48
N LYS A 71 -12.11 28.16 6.21
CA LYS A 71 -12.89 28.93 7.19
C LYS A 71 -13.37 28.07 8.37
N LEU A 72 -13.78 26.83 8.12
CA LEU A 72 -14.11 25.89 9.20
C LEU A 72 -12.88 25.60 10.08
N ASN A 73 -11.70 25.41 9.49
CA ASN A 73 -10.49 25.13 10.27
C ASN A 73 -9.97 26.34 11.07
N THR A 74 -10.17 27.57 10.59
CA THR A 74 -9.66 28.78 11.23
C THR A 74 -10.66 29.45 12.17
N GLU A 75 -11.96 29.37 11.87
CA GLU A 75 -13.01 30.19 12.49
C GLU A 75 -14.19 29.39 13.06
N SER A 76 -14.12 28.05 13.15
CA SER A 76 -15.23 27.22 13.67
C SER A 76 -15.75 27.65 15.05
N SER A 77 -14.85 28.07 15.95
CA SER A 77 -15.21 28.51 17.30
C SER A 77 -16.03 29.81 17.35
N THR A 78 -16.02 30.59 16.26
CA THR A 78 -16.78 31.84 16.16
C THR A 78 -18.17 31.66 15.56
N LEU A 79 -18.46 30.47 15.00
CA LEU A 79 -19.72 30.17 14.34
C LEU A 79 -20.77 29.76 15.39
N SER A 80 -21.95 30.39 15.36
CA SER A 80 -23.07 29.97 16.20
C SER A 80 -23.62 28.61 15.72
N GLU A 81 -24.27 27.86 16.62
CA GLU A 81 -24.90 26.59 16.24
C GLU A 81 -25.97 26.76 15.15
N GLU A 82 -26.70 27.87 15.14
CA GLU A 82 -27.72 28.16 14.12
C GLU A 82 -27.08 28.34 12.74
N ASN A 83 -26.01 29.13 12.65
CA ASN A 83 -25.27 29.32 11.41
C ASN A 83 -24.58 28.01 10.96
N ALA A 84 -24.13 27.19 11.90
CA ALA A 84 -23.56 25.87 11.60
C ALA A 84 -24.61 24.91 11.02
N ARG A 85 -25.85 24.91 11.54
CA ARG A 85 -26.96 24.12 10.97
C ARG A 85 -27.33 24.59 9.57
N GLU A 86 -27.42 25.90 9.36
CA GLU A 86 -27.68 26.49 8.04
C GLU A 86 -26.55 26.14 7.05
N LEU A 87 -25.29 26.15 7.51
CA LEU A 87 -24.15 25.73 6.69
C LEU A 87 -24.24 24.25 6.31
N LEU A 88 -24.64 23.36 7.22
CA LEU A 88 -24.84 21.94 6.92
C LEU A 88 -25.93 21.73 5.85
N GLU A 89 -27.05 22.43 5.96
CA GLU A 89 -28.12 22.41 4.95
C GLU A 89 -27.59 22.82 3.58
N HIS A 90 -26.86 23.92 3.51
CA HIS A 90 -26.26 24.39 2.26
C HIS A 90 -25.23 23.41 1.69
N LEU A 91 -24.33 22.86 2.52
CA LEU A 91 -23.32 21.90 2.10
C LEU A 91 -23.95 20.64 1.49
N ILE A 92 -25.00 20.10 2.12
CA ILE A 92 -25.72 18.93 1.61
C ILE A 92 -26.47 19.28 0.31
N GLY A 93 -27.05 20.48 0.25
CA GLY A 93 -27.67 21.01 -0.97
C GLY A 93 -26.68 21.05 -2.13
N TRP A 94 -25.55 21.75 -1.97
CA TRP A 94 -24.51 21.83 -3.01
C TRP A 94 -23.93 20.47 -3.37
N TYR A 95 -23.74 19.60 -2.38
CA TYR A 95 -23.25 18.24 -2.61
C TYR A 95 -24.21 17.46 -3.49
N ARG A 96 -25.50 17.43 -3.17
CA ARG A 96 -26.53 16.78 -3.99
C ARG A 96 -26.57 17.36 -5.41
N ASP A 97 -26.62 18.69 -5.53
CA ASP A 97 -26.75 19.38 -6.81
C ASP A 97 -25.52 19.13 -7.72
N SER A 98 -24.37 18.80 -7.14
CA SER A 98 -23.15 18.44 -7.88
C SER A 98 -23.25 17.09 -8.61
N PHE A 99 -24.14 16.19 -8.18
CA PHE A 99 -24.43 14.94 -8.88
C PHE A 99 -25.54 15.09 -9.93
N GLU A 100 -26.43 16.09 -9.78
CA GLU A 100 -27.45 16.38 -10.80
C GLU A 100 -26.83 17.00 -12.07
N HIS A 101 -25.79 17.81 -11.89
CA HIS A 101 -25.02 18.44 -12.97
C HIS A 101 -23.58 17.93 -12.95
N TYR A 102 -23.42 16.61 -13.09
CA TYR A 102 -22.12 15.95 -12.97
C TYR A 102 -21.17 16.36 -14.11
N CYS A 103 -20.22 17.24 -13.78
CA CYS A 103 -19.14 17.66 -14.67
C CYS A 103 -17.81 16.94 -14.37
N GLY A 104 -17.80 16.05 -13.37
CA GLY A 104 -16.60 15.34 -12.91
C GLY A 104 -16.55 15.18 -11.39
N PRO A 105 -15.60 14.39 -10.88
CA PRO A 105 -15.49 14.08 -9.45
C PRO A 105 -14.86 15.21 -8.62
N LEU A 106 -14.29 16.24 -9.25
CA LEU A 106 -13.49 17.27 -8.57
C LEU A 106 -14.30 18.05 -7.52
N VAL A 107 -15.45 18.59 -7.91
CA VAL A 107 -16.32 19.38 -7.02
C VAL A 107 -17.00 18.50 -5.97
N PRO A 108 -17.66 17.37 -6.33
CA PRO A 108 -18.23 16.46 -5.34
C PRO A 108 -17.20 16.01 -4.30
N ARG A 109 -15.99 15.56 -4.70
CA ARG A 109 -14.96 15.13 -3.74
C ARG A 109 -14.49 16.28 -2.85
N LYS A 110 -14.41 17.51 -3.37
CA LYS A 110 -14.03 18.64 -2.52
C LYS A 110 -15.13 19.01 -1.52
N LEU A 111 -16.39 18.89 -1.92
CA LEU A 111 -17.54 19.07 -1.04
C LEU A 111 -17.66 17.93 0.00
N SER A 112 -17.27 16.69 -0.33
CA SER A 112 -17.20 15.61 0.66
C SER A 112 -16.11 15.89 1.71
N SER A 113 -14.96 16.44 1.31
CA SER A 113 -13.96 16.94 2.27
C SER A 113 -14.50 18.11 3.12
N ALA A 114 -15.32 19.01 2.55
CA ALA A 114 -15.93 20.10 3.30
C ALA A 114 -16.94 19.60 4.34
N LEU A 115 -17.76 18.60 3.99
CA LEU A 115 -18.64 17.90 4.92
C LEU A 115 -17.85 17.17 6.01
N ALA A 116 -16.72 16.54 5.66
CA ALA A 116 -15.84 15.91 6.64
C ALA A 116 -15.25 16.93 7.63
N THR A 117 -14.70 18.04 7.13
CA THR A 117 -14.21 19.12 7.98
C THR A 117 -15.33 19.69 8.86
N PHE A 118 -16.54 19.86 8.32
CA PHE A 118 -17.70 20.27 9.12
C PHE A 118 -17.98 19.28 10.25
N PHE A 119 -17.97 17.98 9.97
CA PHE A 119 -18.21 16.94 10.97
C PHE A 119 -17.16 16.97 12.08
N ILE A 120 -15.87 17.18 11.78
CA ILE A 120 -14.82 17.28 12.80
C ILE A 120 -15.12 18.37 13.84
N HIS A 121 -15.62 19.54 13.41
CA HIS A 121 -15.90 20.67 14.30
C HIS A 121 -17.31 20.65 14.91
N PHE A 122 -18.28 20.03 14.24
CA PHE A 122 -19.71 20.11 14.60
C PHE A 122 -20.41 18.73 14.62
N HIS A 123 -19.71 17.65 14.97
CA HIS A 123 -20.26 16.28 14.98
C HIS A 123 -21.56 16.13 15.80
N GLN A 124 -21.76 16.94 16.85
CA GLN A 124 -22.97 16.93 17.67
C GLN A 124 -24.22 17.40 16.92
N LEU A 125 -24.05 18.27 15.92
CA LEU A 125 -25.14 18.79 15.08
C LEU A 125 -25.50 17.83 13.94
N TRP A 126 -24.68 16.80 13.71
CA TRP A 126 -24.87 15.84 12.64
C TRP A 126 -24.79 14.39 13.13
N PRO A 127 -25.67 13.97 14.05
CA PRO A 127 -25.75 12.58 14.45
C PRO A 127 -26.25 11.72 13.29
N SER A 128 -25.85 10.45 13.26
CA SER A 128 -26.30 9.51 12.24
C SER A 128 -26.11 9.97 10.80
N PHE A 129 -24.93 10.55 10.53
CA PHE A 129 -24.61 11.19 9.25
C PHE A 129 -24.76 10.23 8.05
N VAL A 130 -24.52 8.93 8.22
CA VAL A 130 -24.68 7.94 7.13
C VAL A 130 -26.14 7.83 6.73
N ARG A 131 -27.03 7.70 7.72
CA ARG A 131 -28.48 7.61 7.51
C ARG A 131 -29.04 8.92 6.98
N HIS A 132 -28.59 10.05 7.54
CA HIS A 132 -29.02 11.37 7.12
C HIS A 132 -28.67 11.66 5.67
N MET A 133 -27.43 11.38 5.26
CA MET A 133 -27.01 11.50 3.86
C MET A 133 -27.83 10.60 2.93
N SER A 134 -28.04 9.35 3.33
CA SER A 134 -28.83 8.39 2.56
C SER A 134 -30.25 8.93 2.29
N MET A 135 -30.91 9.45 3.33
CA MET A 135 -32.25 10.03 3.20
C MET A 135 -32.28 11.30 2.36
N CYS A 136 -31.31 12.22 2.55
CA CYS A 136 -31.25 13.46 1.80
C CYS A 136 -31.07 13.21 0.30
N LEU A 137 -30.23 12.25 -0.07
CA LEU A 137 -29.96 11.90 -1.48
C LEU A 137 -31.12 11.15 -2.14
N VAL A 138 -31.77 10.21 -1.42
CA VAL A 138 -32.90 9.45 -1.96
C VAL A 138 -34.14 10.34 -2.12
N SER A 139 -34.46 11.14 -1.11
CA SER A 139 -35.65 12.02 -1.12
C SER A 139 -35.45 13.32 -1.91
N ARG A 140 -34.21 13.64 -2.30
CA ARG A 140 -33.79 14.89 -2.95
C ARG A 140 -34.18 16.15 -2.17
N LYS A 141 -34.28 16.05 -0.85
CA LYS A 141 -34.64 17.15 0.05
C LYS A 141 -33.76 17.11 1.29
N TYR A 142 -33.48 18.28 1.85
CA TYR A 142 -32.85 18.36 3.16
C TYR A 142 -33.86 17.94 4.24
N HIS A 143 -33.37 17.18 5.21
CA HIS A 143 -34.11 16.84 6.43
C HIS A 143 -33.30 17.32 7.63
N ASP A 144 -33.96 17.67 8.73
CA ASP A 144 -33.26 18.01 9.96
C ASP A 144 -32.59 16.75 10.56
N PRO A 145 -31.25 16.70 10.73
CA PRO A 145 -30.55 15.55 11.30
C PRO A 145 -31.08 15.12 12.66
N LEU A 146 -31.51 16.07 13.49
CA LEU A 146 -31.98 15.80 14.86
C LEU A 146 -33.40 15.20 14.90
N SER A 147 -34.16 15.40 13.83
CA SER A 147 -35.53 14.89 13.68
C SER A 147 -35.59 13.43 13.20
N LEU A 148 -34.46 12.86 12.79
CA LEU A 148 -34.36 11.50 12.30
C LEU A 148 -34.59 10.50 13.44
N GLN A 149 -35.82 10.00 13.54
CA GLN A 149 -36.15 8.94 14.49
C GLN A 149 -35.42 7.65 14.12
N SER A 150 -34.97 6.90 15.13
CA SER A 150 -34.34 5.58 14.99
C SER A 150 -35.26 4.50 14.38
N SER A 151 -36.51 4.83 14.08
CA SER A 151 -37.57 3.94 13.57
C SER A 151 -37.74 3.95 12.06
N VAL A 152 -37.04 4.82 11.31
CA VAL A 152 -37.09 4.79 9.84
C VAL A 152 -36.48 3.47 9.36
N GLU A 153 -37.22 2.67 8.58
CA GLU A 153 -36.71 1.47 7.92
C GLU A 153 -35.66 1.85 6.87
N ILE A 154 -34.43 2.06 7.34
CA ILE A 154 -33.28 2.43 6.53
C ILE A 154 -32.96 1.36 5.47
N SER A 155 -33.38 0.11 5.69
CA SER A 155 -33.31 -0.97 4.69
C SER A 155 -34.04 -0.60 3.39
N ALA A 156 -35.20 0.06 3.46
CA ALA A 156 -35.92 0.51 2.27
C ALA A 156 -35.21 1.67 1.57
N VAL A 157 -34.62 2.60 2.35
CA VAL A 157 -33.82 3.71 1.83
C VAL A 157 -32.57 3.18 1.11
N TRP A 158 -31.87 2.23 1.72
CA TRP A 158 -30.71 1.59 1.11
C TRP A 158 -31.08 0.75 -0.10
N GLY A 159 -32.24 0.10 -0.11
CA GLY A 159 -32.77 -0.57 -1.30
C GLY A 159 -32.94 0.38 -2.49
N ALA A 160 -33.33 1.63 -2.23
CA ALA A 160 -33.55 2.68 -3.24
C ALA A 160 -32.28 3.45 -3.66
N LEU A 161 -31.12 3.16 -3.07
CA LEU A 161 -29.84 3.76 -3.48
C LEU A 161 -29.42 3.20 -4.85
N ASP A 162 -29.34 4.10 -5.81
CA ASP A 162 -28.63 3.86 -7.07
C ASP A 162 -27.11 3.94 -6.86
N PRO A 163 -26.31 3.44 -7.82
CA PRO A 163 -24.85 3.41 -7.70
C PRO A 163 -24.21 4.79 -7.50
N ASP A 164 -24.72 5.83 -8.14
CA ASP A 164 -24.18 7.20 -8.04
C ASP A 164 -24.39 7.79 -6.65
N LYS A 165 -25.58 7.59 -6.05
CA LYS A 165 -25.86 8.00 -4.66
C LYS A 165 -25.07 7.16 -3.68
N LEU A 166 -24.89 5.87 -3.93
CA LEU A 166 -24.06 5.01 -3.10
C LEU A 166 -22.61 5.51 -3.10
N GLN A 167 -22.06 5.81 -4.28
CA GLN A 167 -20.73 6.41 -4.42
C GLN A 167 -20.61 7.74 -3.68
N ALA A 168 -21.63 8.60 -3.78
CA ALA A 168 -21.67 9.88 -3.07
C ALA A 168 -21.58 9.68 -1.55
N ILE A 169 -22.36 8.75 -0.98
CA ILE A 169 -22.32 8.46 0.45
C ILE A 169 -20.93 7.94 0.84
N LEU A 170 -20.37 7.01 0.06
CA LEU A 170 -19.04 6.45 0.31
C LEU A 170 -17.97 7.54 0.36
N TRP A 171 -17.96 8.51 -0.57
CA TRP A 171 -16.98 9.60 -0.55
C TRP A 171 -17.05 10.45 0.73
N VAL A 172 -18.25 10.73 1.24
CA VAL A 172 -18.42 11.48 2.50
C VAL A 172 -17.94 10.65 3.69
N VAL A 173 -18.34 9.37 3.77
CA VAL A 173 -17.95 8.46 4.85
C VAL A 173 -16.43 8.29 4.89
N THR A 174 -15.79 8.01 3.75
CA THR A 174 -14.34 7.88 3.63
C THR A 174 -13.65 9.16 4.08
N SER A 175 -14.08 10.32 3.58
CA SER A 175 -13.47 11.62 3.94
C SER A 175 -13.55 11.89 5.45
N ILE A 176 -14.71 11.61 6.07
CA ILE A 176 -14.89 11.79 7.52
C ILE A 176 -13.91 10.91 8.29
N VAL A 177 -13.81 9.63 7.95
CA VAL A 177 -12.97 8.70 8.69
C VAL A 177 -11.49 9.01 8.52
N GLU A 178 -11.04 9.39 7.33
CA GLU A 178 -9.66 9.83 7.09
C GLU A 178 -9.29 11.06 7.91
N ASP A 179 -10.17 12.07 7.99
CA ASP A 179 -9.92 13.27 8.78
C ASP A 179 -9.95 12.96 10.29
N VAL A 180 -10.87 12.10 10.72
CA VAL A 180 -10.97 11.60 12.10
C VAL A 180 -9.66 10.92 12.50
N ILE A 181 -9.10 10.00 11.69
CA ILE A 181 -7.83 9.31 11.99
C ILE A 181 -6.66 10.28 12.24
N ARG A 182 -6.66 11.44 11.59
CA ARG A 182 -5.61 12.48 11.73
C ARG A 182 -5.73 13.27 13.03
N VAL A 183 -6.88 13.23 13.69
CA VAL A 183 -7.13 13.96 14.94
C VAL A 183 -6.50 13.22 16.13
N ASP A 184 -5.86 13.98 17.03
CA ASP A 184 -5.33 13.44 18.29
C ASP A 184 -6.43 13.34 19.36
N TRP A 185 -6.69 12.13 19.87
CA TRP A 185 -7.82 11.75 20.74
C TRP A 185 -7.68 12.14 22.21
N ASN A 186 -6.58 12.80 22.59
CA ASN A 186 -6.22 13.03 24.00
C ASN A 186 -7.09 14.06 24.75
N THR A 187 -8.17 14.57 24.15
CA THR A 187 -9.07 15.56 24.77
C THR A 187 -10.50 15.03 24.86
N ALA A 188 -11.23 15.43 25.91
CA ALA A 188 -12.57 14.91 26.21
C ALA A 188 -13.60 15.13 25.07
N ASP A 189 -13.50 16.26 24.36
CA ASP A 189 -14.34 16.60 23.21
C ASP A 189 -14.10 15.64 22.02
N ARG A 190 -12.83 15.28 21.79
CA ARG A 190 -12.44 14.37 20.70
C ARG A 190 -12.79 12.91 20.97
N VAL A 191 -13.02 12.54 22.23
CA VAL A 191 -13.61 11.23 22.58
C VAL A 191 -15.09 11.15 22.17
N GLN A 192 -15.82 12.27 22.19
CA GLN A 192 -17.20 12.30 21.71
C GLN A 192 -17.29 12.21 20.19
N LEU A 193 -16.38 12.89 19.48
CA LEU A 193 -16.20 12.73 18.03
C LEU A 193 -15.98 11.25 17.68
N TYR A 194 -15.04 10.59 18.37
CA TYR A 194 -14.80 9.16 18.22
C TYR A 194 -16.06 8.30 18.42
N ASN A 195 -16.76 8.50 19.54
CA ASN A 195 -17.98 7.73 19.84
C ASN A 195 -19.08 7.96 18.80
N SER A 196 -19.12 9.16 18.19
CA SER A 196 -20.07 9.47 17.11
C SER A 196 -19.78 8.67 15.86
N VAL A 197 -18.50 8.47 15.50
CA VAL A 197 -18.10 7.64 14.35
C VAL A 197 -18.36 6.16 14.61
N VAL A 198 -17.99 5.64 15.79
CA VAL A 198 -18.19 4.22 16.15
C VAL A 198 -19.66 3.79 16.06
N ARG A 199 -20.59 4.67 16.43
CA ARG A 199 -22.05 4.39 16.34
C ARG A 199 -22.51 4.11 14.91
N GLU A 200 -21.83 4.66 13.92
CA GLU A 200 -22.15 4.49 12.50
C GLU A 200 -21.58 3.20 11.90
N ALA A 201 -20.71 2.48 12.62
CA ALA A 201 -20.01 1.31 12.07
C ALA A 201 -20.96 0.25 11.49
N THR A 202 -22.12 0.04 12.11
CA THR A 202 -23.13 -0.93 11.63
C THR A 202 -23.75 -0.48 10.30
N ASP A 203 -24.05 0.81 10.17
CA ASP A 203 -24.63 1.36 8.95
C ASP A 203 -23.62 1.38 7.81
N VAL A 204 -22.37 1.73 8.12
CA VAL A 204 -21.28 1.66 7.15
C VAL A 204 -21.03 0.23 6.71
N ALA A 205 -20.97 -0.74 7.61
CA ALA A 205 -20.77 -2.14 7.22
C ALA A 205 -21.85 -2.63 6.25
N ALA A 206 -23.11 -2.25 6.45
CA ALA A 206 -24.19 -2.56 5.54
C ALA A 206 -24.06 -1.84 4.18
N LEU A 207 -23.65 -0.57 4.19
CA LEU A 207 -23.37 0.21 2.98
C LEU A 207 -22.23 -0.42 2.15
N LEU A 208 -21.14 -0.80 2.83
CA LEU A 208 -19.98 -1.46 2.23
C LEU A 208 -20.34 -2.84 1.68
N PHE A 209 -21.15 -3.62 2.39
CA PHE A 209 -21.63 -4.91 1.89
C PHE A 209 -22.39 -4.74 0.56
N LYS A 210 -23.29 -3.74 0.48
CA LYS A 210 -24.00 -3.42 -0.76
C LYS A 210 -23.04 -2.95 -1.86
N GLY A 211 -22.07 -2.10 -1.52
CA GLY A 211 -21.11 -1.55 -2.49
C GLY A 211 -20.11 -2.58 -3.03
N LEU A 212 -19.66 -3.53 -2.21
CA LEU A 212 -18.81 -4.65 -2.63
C LEU A 212 -19.59 -5.67 -3.49
N ALA A 213 -20.87 -5.87 -3.19
CA ALA A 213 -21.76 -6.73 -3.98
C ALA A 213 -22.19 -6.10 -5.32
N GLU A 214 -21.95 -4.80 -5.54
CA GLU A 214 -22.25 -4.14 -6.81
C GLU A 214 -21.37 -4.75 -7.91
N THR A 215 -21.98 -5.24 -8.99
CA THR A 215 -21.28 -5.95 -10.07
C THR A 215 -21.12 -5.10 -11.33
N GLN A 216 -21.99 -4.10 -11.53
CA GLN A 216 -22.09 -3.36 -12.79
C GLN A 216 -21.12 -2.18 -12.86
N LEU A 217 -20.82 -1.54 -11.73
CA LEU A 217 -19.97 -0.36 -11.67
C LEU A 217 -18.76 -0.62 -10.75
N ALA A 218 -17.64 -1.01 -11.35
CA ALA A 218 -16.39 -1.26 -10.64
C ALA A 218 -15.93 -0.06 -9.80
N ALA A 219 -16.23 1.18 -10.23
CA ALA A 219 -15.93 2.39 -9.47
C ALA A 219 -16.56 2.39 -8.07
N VAL A 220 -17.80 1.91 -7.92
CA VAL A 220 -18.48 1.84 -6.62
C VAL A 220 -17.86 0.78 -5.72
N SER A 221 -17.53 -0.38 -6.28
CA SER A 221 -16.80 -1.43 -5.56
C SER A 221 -15.43 -0.93 -5.11
N ASN A 222 -14.68 -0.24 -5.98
CA ASN A 222 -13.36 0.30 -5.65
C ASN A 222 -13.43 1.39 -4.58
N ASP A 223 -14.41 2.29 -4.65
CA ASP A 223 -14.63 3.29 -3.59
C ASP A 223 -15.11 2.65 -2.28
N SER A 224 -15.82 1.52 -2.34
CA SER A 224 -16.18 0.72 -1.16
C SER A 224 -14.95 0.08 -0.51
N ILE A 225 -14.03 -0.48 -1.32
CA ILE A 225 -12.77 -1.04 -0.83
C ILE A 225 -11.92 0.06 -0.17
N LYS A 226 -11.82 1.25 -0.78
CA LYS A 226 -11.11 2.39 -0.19
C LYS A 226 -11.75 2.86 1.11
N CYS A 227 -13.07 2.93 1.15
CA CYS A 227 -13.80 3.26 2.37
C CYS A 227 -13.49 2.23 3.47
N LEU A 228 -13.54 0.93 3.14
CA LEU A 228 -13.16 -0.15 4.05
C LEU A 228 -11.72 -0.01 4.55
N GLN A 229 -10.77 0.36 3.67
CA GLN A 229 -9.38 0.63 4.04
C GLN A 229 -9.29 1.73 5.10
N SER A 230 -9.94 2.88 4.90
CA SER A 230 -9.99 3.95 5.90
C SER A 230 -10.58 3.46 7.23
N TRP A 231 -11.63 2.64 7.20
CA TRP A 231 -12.22 2.06 8.42
C TRP A 231 -11.31 1.05 9.11
N ILE A 232 -10.50 0.29 8.37
CA ILE A 232 -9.50 -0.63 8.92
C ILE A 232 -8.37 0.17 9.57
N SER A 233 -7.85 1.21 8.92
CA SER A 233 -6.86 2.12 9.53
C SER A 233 -7.40 2.80 10.79
N PHE A 234 -8.70 3.16 10.80
CA PHE A 234 -9.38 3.64 12.00
C PHE A 234 -9.40 2.56 13.10
N ALA A 235 -9.80 1.33 12.79
CA ALA A 235 -9.82 0.21 13.72
C ALA A 235 -8.44 -0.13 14.31
N GLN A 236 -7.38 -0.06 13.50
CA GLN A 236 -5.99 -0.27 13.90
C GLN A 236 -5.56 0.72 15.00
N ARG A 237 -5.81 2.01 14.79
CA ARG A 237 -5.39 3.08 15.72
C ARG A 237 -6.04 2.99 17.10
N ILE A 238 -7.16 2.28 17.20
CA ILE A 238 -7.98 2.17 18.41
C ILE A 238 -7.45 1.10 19.38
N SER A 239 -6.62 0.16 18.89
CA SER A 239 -6.05 -0.95 19.65
C SER A 239 -7.08 -1.66 20.56
N CYS A 240 -7.80 -2.64 20.02
CA CYS A 240 -8.62 -3.61 20.78
C CYS A 240 -9.79 -3.09 21.66
N ARG A 241 -10.17 -1.81 21.62
CA ARG A 241 -11.24 -1.29 22.52
C ARG A 241 -12.66 -1.65 22.10
N ASP A 242 -12.91 -1.95 20.83
CA ASP A 242 -14.26 -2.29 20.36
C ASP A 242 -14.26 -3.52 19.44
N SER A 243 -14.58 -4.67 20.03
CA SER A 243 -14.73 -5.94 19.30
C SER A 243 -15.82 -5.89 18.24
N HIS A 244 -16.82 -5.00 18.39
CA HIS A 244 -17.95 -4.92 17.46
C HIS A 244 -17.51 -4.39 16.10
N VAL A 245 -16.80 -3.25 16.07
CA VAL A 245 -16.31 -2.66 14.81
C VAL A 245 -15.40 -3.63 14.06
N VAL A 246 -14.44 -4.23 14.76
CA VAL A 246 -13.52 -5.22 14.16
C VAL A 246 -14.31 -6.41 13.59
N SER A 247 -15.34 -6.90 14.29
CA SER A 247 -16.16 -8.01 13.80
C SER A 247 -16.93 -7.66 12.52
N LEU A 248 -17.46 -6.43 12.42
CA LEU A 248 -18.16 -5.95 11.24
C LEU A 248 -17.24 -5.86 10.03
N LEU A 249 -16.05 -5.26 10.20
CA LEU A 249 -15.06 -5.14 9.13
C LEU A 249 -14.53 -6.52 8.70
N ARG A 250 -14.28 -7.40 9.67
CA ARG A 250 -13.87 -8.79 9.41
C ARG A 250 -14.88 -9.52 8.52
N ASN A 251 -16.18 -9.33 8.73
CA ASN A 251 -17.23 -9.98 7.94
C ASN A 251 -17.27 -9.53 6.46
N LEU A 252 -16.63 -8.42 6.11
CA LEU A 252 -16.54 -7.92 4.73
C LEU A 252 -15.35 -8.50 3.96
N MET A 253 -14.35 -9.06 4.67
CA MET A 253 -13.12 -9.56 4.04
C MET A 253 -13.33 -10.68 3.00
N PRO A 254 -14.28 -11.62 3.16
CA PRO A 254 -14.57 -12.60 2.11
C PRO A 254 -14.91 -11.93 0.76
N SER A 255 -15.73 -10.88 0.76
CA SER A 255 -16.10 -10.14 -0.45
C SER A 255 -14.92 -9.38 -1.07
N VAL A 256 -13.97 -8.91 -0.25
CA VAL A 256 -12.72 -8.30 -0.74
C VAL A 256 -11.85 -9.34 -1.45
N ILE A 257 -11.73 -10.54 -0.86
CA ILE A 257 -10.95 -11.66 -1.43
C ILE A 257 -11.59 -12.12 -2.75
N GLU A 258 -12.92 -12.25 -2.81
CA GLU A 258 -13.63 -12.57 -4.05
C GLU A 258 -13.43 -11.50 -5.14
N SER A 259 -13.30 -10.24 -4.74
CA SER A 259 -13.05 -9.10 -5.63
C SER A 259 -11.63 -9.05 -6.20
N LEU A 260 -10.72 -9.96 -5.83
CA LEU A 260 -9.42 -10.11 -6.50
C LEU A 260 -9.55 -10.71 -7.91
N VAL A 261 -10.58 -11.51 -8.17
CA VAL A 261 -10.70 -12.24 -9.44
C VAL A 261 -10.96 -11.29 -10.63
N PRO A 262 -11.92 -10.35 -10.55
CA PRO A 262 -12.16 -9.39 -11.64
C PRO A 262 -11.02 -8.37 -11.78
N GLU A 263 -10.52 -8.17 -13.00
CA GLU A 263 -9.37 -7.27 -13.26
C GLU A 263 -9.66 -5.82 -12.82
N ASP A 264 -10.86 -5.29 -13.09
CA ASP A 264 -11.23 -3.89 -12.73
C ASP A 264 -11.21 -3.57 -11.23
N ARG A 265 -11.19 -4.61 -10.37
CA ARG A 265 -11.24 -4.51 -8.91
C ARG A 265 -9.95 -4.98 -8.24
N PHE A 266 -9.14 -5.73 -8.97
CA PHE A 266 -7.91 -6.34 -8.45
C PHE A 266 -7.03 -5.31 -7.76
N GLY A 267 -6.80 -4.15 -8.40
CA GLY A 267 -5.89 -3.13 -7.87
C GLY A 267 -6.25 -2.63 -6.46
N ALA A 268 -7.54 -2.31 -6.25
CA ALA A 268 -8.01 -1.83 -4.95
C ALA A 268 -8.04 -2.96 -3.91
N SER A 269 -8.51 -4.15 -4.28
CA SER A 269 -8.56 -5.30 -3.37
C SER A 269 -7.18 -5.77 -2.93
N ALA A 270 -6.22 -5.84 -3.86
CA ALA A 270 -4.86 -6.27 -3.59
C ALA A 270 -4.14 -5.25 -2.69
N GLU A 271 -4.30 -3.95 -2.94
CA GLU A 271 -3.74 -2.89 -2.08
C GLU A 271 -4.25 -3.03 -0.64
N LEU A 272 -5.57 -3.18 -0.46
CA LEU A 272 -6.17 -3.35 0.86
C LEU A 272 -5.65 -4.61 1.57
N LEU A 273 -5.56 -5.74 0.85
CA LEU A 273 -5.12 -7.01 1.44
C LEU A 273 -3.63 -7.00 1.79
N VAL A 274 -2.78 -6.42 0.95
CA VAL A 274 -1.35 -6.20 1.26
C VAL A 274 -1.23 -5.36 2.53
N ASP A 275 -1.89 -4.20 2.58
CA ASP A 275 -1.86 -3.33 3.77
C ASP A 275 -2.38 -4.04 5.02
N THR A 276 -3.47 -4.81 4.90
CA THR A 276 -4.05 -5.56 6.02
C THR A 276 -3.10 -6.66 6.51
N LEU A 277 -2.47 -7.42 5.62
CA LEU A 277 -1.54 -8.49 5.97
C LEU A 277 -0.29 -7.94 6.65
N SER A 278 0.27 -6.84 6.14
CA SER A 278 1.49 -6.25 6.69
C SER A 278 1.26 -5.46 7.98
N ASN A 279 0.15 -4.71 8.09
CA ASN A 279 -0.06 -3.76 9.19
C ASN A 279 -1.08 -4.22 10.24
N TYR A 280 -2.04 -5.09 9.90
CA TYR A 280 -3.06 -5.55 10.85
C TYR A 280 -3.61 -6.97 10.56
N PRO A 281 -2.74 -7.98 10.57
CA PRO A 281 -3.12 -9.35 10.25
C PRO A 281 -4.17 -9.93 11.21
N ALA A 282 -4.24 -9.44 12.45
CA ALA A 282 -5.22 -9.83 13.47
C ALA A 282 -6.68 -9.54 13.08
N LEU A 283 -6.92 -8.70 12.06
CA LEU A 283 -8.25 -8.55 11.47
C LEU A 283 -8.71 -9.84 10.79
N LEU A 284 -7.79 -10.58 10.17
CA LEU A 284 -8.08 -11.79 9.42
C LEU A 284 -8.25 -13.00 10.34
N SER A 285 -9.14 -13.91 9.93
CA SER A 285 -9.38 -15.18 10.63
C SER A 285 -8.75 -16.33 9.85
N ASP A 286 -8.62 -17.50 10.46
CA ASP A 286 -8.16 -18.71 9.77
C ASP A 286 -9.02 -19.06 8.55
N HIS A 287 -10.31 -18.72 8.57
CA HIS A 287 -11.16 -18.87 7.39
C HIS A 287 -10.67 -18.01 6.22
N HIS A 288 -10.29 -16.74 6.48
CA HIS A 288 -9.80 -15.84 5.44
C HIS A 288 -8.44 -16.28 4.89
N PHE A 289 -7.54 -16.72 5.76
CA PHE A 289 -6.26 -17.28 5.32
C PHE A 289 -6.45 -18.55 4.46
N ASN A 290 -7.43 -19.39 4.80
CA ASN A 290 -7.78 -20.55 3.98
C ASN A 290 -8.35 -20.15 2.60
N LEU A 291 -9.17 -19.10 2.53
CA LEU A 291 -9.66 -18.56 1.26
C LEU A 291 -8.50 -18.04 0.40
N LEU A 292 -7.59 -17.25 0.98
CA LEU A 292 -6.40 -16.75 0.28
C LEU A 292 -5.50 -17.90 -0.20
N ALA A 293 -5.20 -18.87 0.66
CA ALA A 293 -4.39 -20.03 0.28
C ALA A 293 -5.03 -20.82 -0.87
N ALA A 294 -6.36 -21.00 -0.86
CA ALA A 294 -7.09 -21.65 -1.95
C ALA A 294 -7.06 -20.82 -3.24
N LEU A 295 -7.18 -19.50 -3.14
CA LEU A 295 -7.11 -18.59 -4.27
C LEU A 295 -5.73 -18.59 -4.92
N PHE A 296 -4.66 -18.54 -4.12
CA PHE A 296 -3.29 -18.54 -4.63
C PHE A 296 -2.88 -19.85 -5.30
N VAL A 297 -3.56 -20.97 -5.06
CA VAL A 297 -3.31 -22.24 -5.77
C VAL A 297 -4.31 -22.50 -6.91
N SER A 298 -5.18 -21.53 -7.21
CA SER A 298 -6.17 -21.63 -8.27
C SER A 298 -5.57 -21.36 -9.66
N SER A 299 -6.31 -21.72 -10.71
CA SER A 299 -5.94 -21.43 -12.10
C SER A 299 -5.84 -19.94 -12.39
N TRP A 300 -6.65 -19.11 -11.73
CA TRP A 300 -6.55 -17.65 -11.83
C TRP A 300 -5.18 -17.15 -11.35
N ALA A 301 -4.70 -17.69 -10.23
CA ALA A 301 -3.39 -17.34 -9.70
C ALA A 301 -2.26 -17.92 -10.56
N ASP A 302 -2.44 -19.08 -11.20
CA ASP A 302 -1.46 -19.63 -12.14
C ASP A 302 -1.23 -18.68 -13.33
N GLU A 303 -2.30 -18.12 -13.90
CA GLU A 303 -2.19 -17.18 -15.03
C GLU A 303 -1.43 -15.92 -14.63
N ARG A 304 -1.80 -15.28 -13.52
CA ARG A 304 -1.12 -14.07 -13.03
C ARG A 304 0.33 -14.33 -12.63
N TYR A 305 0.58 -15.46 -11.97
CA TYR A 305 1.93 -15.87 -11.59
C TYR A 305 2.82 -16.09 -12.82
N ASN A 306 2.31 -16.76 -13.86
CA ASN A 306 3.08 -16.98 -15.09
C ASN A 306 3.37 -15.69 -15.85
N ARG A 307 2.43 -14.74 -15.90
CA ARG A 307 2.68 -13.40 -16.47
C ARG A 307 3.84 -12.71 -15.75
N LEU A 308 3.80 -12.69 -14.42
CA LEU A 308 4.85 -12.11 -13.60
C LEU A 308 6.22 -12.78 -13.83
N LEU A 309 6.26 -14.12 -13.91
CA LEU A 309 7.50 -14.84 -14.19
C LEU A 309 8.07 -14.55 -15.58
N GLN A 310 7.22 -14.28 -16.57
CA GLN A 310 7.63 -13.93 -17.95
C GLN A 310 8.09 -12.47 -18.09
N GLY A 311 8.27 -11.76 -16.97
CA GLY A 311 8.75 -10.38 -16.96
C GLY A 311 7.64 -9.33 -17.20
N ASP A 312 6.37 -9.68 -16.97
CA ASP A 312 5.31 -8.67 -16.90
C ASP A 312 5.44 -7.85 -15.61
N MET A 313 5.89 -6.61 -15.78
CA MET A 313 6.14 -5.66 -14.71
C MET A 313 5.12 -4.52 -14.67
N GLU A 314 3.95 -4.74 -15.28
CA GLU A 314 2.80 -3.87 -15.07
C GLU A 314 2.44 -3.81 -13.59
N PHE A 315 1.84 -2.67 -13.19
CA PHE A 315 1.53 -2.38 -11.79
C PHE A 315 0.76 -3.52 -11.10
N GLU A 316 -0.23 -4.10 -11.77
CA GLU A 316 -1.04 -5.19 -11.22
C GLU A 316 -0.26 -6.50 -11.04
N SER A 317 0.63 -6.85 -11.97
CA SER A 317 1.43 -8.07 -11.89
C SER A 317 2.42 -7.99 -10.74
N VAL A 318 3.07 -6.82 -10.55
CA VAL A 318 3.91 -6.56 -9.37
C VAL A 318 3.10 -6.61 -8.08
N GLN A 319 1.91 -6.02 -8.07
CA GLN A 319 1.03 -6.01 -6.90
C GLN A 319 0.54 -7.42 -6.52
N PHE A 320 0.34 -8.32 -7.49
CA PHE A 320 0.09 -9.74 -7.22
C PHE A 320 1.28 -10.40 -6.51
N GLY A 321 2.51 -10.12 -6.97
CA GLY A 321 3.74 -10.58 -6.30
C GLY A 321 3.82 -10.09 -4.85
N GLN A 322 3.55 -8.80 -4.62
CA GLN A 322 3.50 -8.21 -3.28
C GLN A 322 2.44 -8.86 -2.38
N LEU A 323 1.26 -9.14 -2.92
CA LEU A 323 0.18 -9.82 -2.20
C LEU A 323 0.57 -11.25 -1.80
N LEU A 324 1.26 -11.98 -2.68
CA LEU A 324 1.77 -13.32 -2.37
C LEU A 324 2.86 -13.27 -1.28
N LEU A 325 3.76 -12.29 -1.35
CA LEU A 325 4.81 -12.08 -0.35
C LEU A 325 4.22 -11.71 1.03
N ALA A 326 3.30 -10.75 1.08
CA ALA A 326 2.65 -10.34 2.33
C ALA A 326 1.88 -11.51 2.99
N PHE A 327 1.26 -12.39 2.21
CA PHE A 327 0.67 -13.62 2.74
C PHE A 327 1.74 -14.58 3.27
N GLY A 328 2.85 -14.72 2.55
CA GLY A 328 3.99 -15.54 2.92
C GLY A 328 4.61 -15.12 4.25
N GLU A 329 4.81 -13.82 4.45
CA GLU A 329 5.33 -13.22 5.69
C GLU A 329 4.43 -13.55 6.88
N GLU A 330 3.13 -13.27 6.77
CA GLU A 330 2.18 -13.52 7.86
C GLU A 330 2.00 -15.02 8.16
N LYS A 331 2.10 -15.88 7.15
CA LYS A 331 1.99 -17.35 7.30
C LYS A 331 3.32 -18.07 7.26
N CYS A 332 4.42 -17.39 7.56
CA CYS A 332 5.78 -17.92 7.49
C CYS A 332 5.94 -19.22 8.29
N GLN A 333 5.54 -19.22 9.57
CA GLN A 333 5.60 -20.43 10.42
C GLN A 333 4.70 -21.56 9.92
N TRP A 334 3.50 -21.23 9.43
CA TRP A 334 2.61 -22.24 8.85
C TRP A 334 3.23 -22.84 7.59
N LEU A 335 3.82 -22.05 6.70
CA LEU A 335 4.50 -22.53 5.50
C LEU A 335 5.67 -23.46 5.84
N MET A 336 6.44 -23.15 6.89
CA MET A 336 7.56 -23.99 7.35
C MET A 336 7.13 -25.36 7.87
N GLN A 337 6.04 -25.41 8.63
CA GLN A 337 5.67 -26.58 9.43
C GLN A 337 4.51 -27.39 8.82
N SER A 338 3.78 -26.82 7.87
CA SER A 338 2.56 -27.42 7.34
C SER A 338 2.85 -28.60 6.41
N GLU A 339 2.09 -29.69 6.60
CA GLU A 339 2.04 -30.81 5.68
C GLU A 339 1.03 -30.59 4.52
N ASP A 340 0.30 -29.48 4.54
CA ASP A 340 -0.68 -29.13 3.50
C ASP A 340 0.00 -29.02 2.13
N PRO A 341 -0.46 -29.75 1.10
CA PRO A 341 0.06 -29.65 -0.26
C PRO A 341 0.08 -28.21 -0.80
N ARG A 342 -0.90 -27.38 -0.39
CA ARG A 342 -0.97 -25.97 -0.79
C ARG A 342 0.23 -25.19 -0.28
N GLY A 343 0.68 -25.44 0.94
CA GLY A 343 1.86 -24.77 1.51
C GLY A 343 3.11 -25.00 0.69
N LYS A 344 3.32 -26.24 0.21
CA LYS A 344 4.46 -26.58 -0.67
C LYS A 344 4.39 -25.87 -2.02
N VAL A 345 3.20 -25.78 -2.62
CA VAL A 345 3.00 -25.03 -3.87
C VAL A 345 3.29 -23.55 -3.66
N LEU A 346 2.85 -22.97 -2.54
CA LEU A 346 3.08 -21.56 -2.23
C LEU A 346 4.56 -21.26 -1.99
N LEU A 347 5.28 -22.12 -1.24
CA LEU A 347 6.74 -22.00 -1.06
C LEU A 347 7.48 -22.07 -2.41
N SER A 348 7.10 -23.01 -3.28
CA SER A 348 7.67 -23.11 -4.62
C SER A 348 7.40 -21.84 -5.44
N ARG A 349 6.19 -21.27 -5.34
CA ARG A 349 5.86 -20.01 -6.02
C ARG A 349 6.67 -18.83 -5.49
N LEU A 350 6.80 -18.70 -4.17
CA LEU A 350 7.62 -17.68 -3.49
C LEU A 350 9.10 -17.80 -3.88
N CYS A 351 9.63 -19.02 -4.00
CA CYS A 351 10.98 -19.25 -4.51
C CYS A 351 11.09 -18.84 -5.98
N GLY A 352 10.11 -19.22 -6.81
CA GLY A 352 10.10 -18.88 -8.23
C GLY A 352 10.00 -17.38 -8.53
N LEU A 353 9.49 -16.53 -7.61
CA LEU A 353 9.52 -15.07 -7.76
C LEU A 353 10.95 -14.52 -7.93
N LEU A 354 11.95 -15.15 -7.29
CA LEU A 354 13.36 -14.81 -7.47
C LEU A 354 13.87 -15.13 -8.88
N GLY A 355 13.22 -16.08 -9.55
CA GLY A 355 13.54 -16.53 -10.90
C GLY A 355 12.86 -15.75 -12.02
N ALA A 356 11.93 -14.81 -11.72
CA ALA A 356 11.20 -14.06 -12.75
C ALA A 356 12.14 -13.36 -13.73
N ASP A 357 11.78 -13.34 -15.02
CA ASP A 357 12.62 -12.88 -16.13
C ASP A 357 13.13 -11.43 -15.94
N GLY A 358 14.29 -11.16 -16.53
CA GLY A 358 14.96 -9.86 -16.42
C GLY A 358 15.94 -9.74 -15.24
N TYR A 359 16.72 -8.67 -15.24
CA TYR A 359 17.73 -8.41 -14.19
C TYR A 359 17.13 -7.76 -12.94
N PRO A 360 17.63 -8.08 -11.73
CA PRO A 360 17.20 -7.47 -10.48
C PRO A 360 17.11 -5.94 -10.52
N VAL A 361 16.06 -5.40 -9.91
CA VAL A 361 15.78 -3.95 -9.76
C VAL A 361 15.38 -3.24 -11.05
N ALA A 362 16.13 -3.40 -12.13
CA ALA A 362 15.86 -2.74 -13.41
C ALA A 362 14.61 -3.34 -14.07
N GLU A 363 14.62 -4.65 -14.30
CA GLU A 363 13.58 -5.37 -15.02
C GLU A 363 12.78 -6.27 -14.09
N ASN A 364 13.39 -6.86 -13.06
CA ASN A 364 12.71 -7.63 -12.04
C ASN A 364 12.61 -6.84 -10.73
N ARG A 365 11.47 -6.15 -10.54
CA ARG A 365 11.13 -5.34 -9.36
C ARG A 365 10.62 -6.17 -8.17
N VAL A 366 10.28 -7.44 -8.36
CA VAL A 366 9.81 -8.33 -7.28
C VAL A 366 10.97 -9.05 -6.61
N PHE A 367 12.15 -9.09 -7.25
CA PHE A 367 13.34 -9.76 -6.73
C PHE A 367 13.73 -9.32 -5.32
N VAL A 368 13.89 -8.01 -5.09
CA VAL A 368 14.33 -7.48 -3.79
C VAL A 368 13.32 -7.78 -2.68
N PRO A 369 12.00 -7.48 -2.83
CA PRO A 369 10.99 -7.90 -1.86
C PRO A 369 10.98 -9.42 -1.59
N ALA A 370 11.22 -10.25 -2.61
CA ALA A 370 11.31 -11.69 -2.41
C ALA A 370 12.57 -12.10 -1.62
N ILE A 371 13.71 -11.44 -1.82
CA ILE A 371 14.91 -11.65 -1.00
C ILE A 371 14.65 -11.28 0.45
N GLU A 372 14.03 -10.13 0.72
CA GLU A 372 13.66 -9.69 2.07
C GLU A 372 12.79 -10.73 2.78
N PHE A 373 11.74 -11.23 2.10
CA PHE A 373 10.90 -12.32 2.63
C PHE A 373 11.73 -13.54 3.02
N TRP A 374 12.63 -14.01 2.14
CA TRP A 374 13.43 -15.20 2.41
C TRP A 374 14.47 -14.98 3.51
N SER A 375 15.00 -13.76 3.67
CA SER A 375 15.85 -13.39 4.80
C SER A 375 15.06 -13.50 6.10
N THR A 376 13.87 -12.91 6.18
CA THR A 376 12.97 -13.06 7.35
C THR A 376 12.58 -14.52 7.59
N PHE A 377 12.33 -15.31 6.54
CA PHE A 377 12.07 -16.74 6.66
C PHE A 377 13.25 -17.47 7.31
N THR A 378 14.49 -17.18 6.92
CA THR A 378 15.67 -17.79 7.55
C THR A 378 15.86 -17.36 9.00
N GLU A 379 15.57 -16.09 9.33
CA GLU A 379 15.63 -15.57 10.70
C GLU A 379 14.61 -16.27 11.60
N VAL A 380 13.35 -16.33 11.19
CA VAL A 380 12.28 -17.04 11.92
C VAL A 380 12.63 -18.53 12.09
N MET A 381 13.24 -19.15 11.09
CA MET A 381 13.72 -20.53 11.20
C MET A 381 14.83 -20.66 12.26
N SER A 382 15.78 -19.72 12.29
CA SER A 382 16.88 -19.73 13.27
C SER A 382 16.40 -19.53 14.71
N ASP A 383 15.31 -18.79 14.92
CA ASP A 383 14.69 -18.60 16.24
C ASP A 383 13.96 -19.85 16.74
N LEU A 384 13.42 -20.67 15.83
CA LEU A 384 12.61 -21.85 16.16
C LEU A 384 13.43 -23.14 16.31
N PHE A 385 14.69 -23.14 15.84
CA PHE A 385 15.46 -24.35 15.66
C PHE A 385 16.98 -24.12 15.83
N SER A 386 17.66 -25.02 16.53
CA SER A 386 19.12 -25.05 16.63
C SER A 386 19.70 -26.22 15.83
N LEU A 387 20.82 -26.01 15.13
CA LEU A 387 21.52 -27.01 14.30
C LEU A 387 21.74 -28.37 14.98
N ASP A 388 21.90 -28.39 16.30
CA ASP A 388 22.09 -29.62 17.08
C ASP A 388 20.84 -30.52 17.11
N ASP A 389 19.65 -29.97 16.87
CA ASP A 389 18.35 -30.67 16.94
C ASP A 389 17.85 -31.16 15.57
N LEU A 390 18.63 -31.02 14.48
CA LEU A 390 18.15 -31.18 13.08
C LEU A 390 17.57 -32.56 12.79
N SER A 391 18.07 -33.57 13.49
CA SER A 391 17.59 -34.96 13.39
C SER A 391 16.27 -35.22 14.12
N ALA A 392 15.88 -34.34 15.05
CA ALA A 392 14.68 -34.46 15.88
C ALA A 392 13.48 -33.66 15.33
N THR A 393 13.69 -32.78 14.35
CA THR A 393 12.66 -31.88 13.79
C THR A 393 12.48 -32.09 12.27
N PRO A 394 11.60 -33.02 11.84
CA PRO A 394 11.42 -33.37 10.43
C PRO A 394 11.08 -32.18 9.51
N TRP A 395 10.32 -31.19 10.00
CA TRP A 395 9.97 -29.99 9.24
C TRP A 395 11.18 -29.09 9.00
N ALA A 396 12.15 -29.03 9.93
CA ALA A 396 13.31 -28.15 9.85
C ALA A 396 14.25 -28.59 8.71
N GLN A 397 14.38 -29.91 8.49
CA GLN A 397 15.14 -30.43 7.36
C GLN A 397 14.52 -30.02 6.02
N ALA A 398 13.19 -30.12 5.88
CA ALA A 398 12.49 -29.71 4.67
C ALA A 398 12.63 -28.19 4.43
N ALA A 399 12.48 -27.38 5.47
CA ALA A 399 12.68 -25.93 5.40
C ALA A 399 14.12 -25.56 5.03
N LEU A 400 15.12 -26.25 5.58
CA LEU A 400 16.53 -26.03 5.22
C LEU A 400 16.78 -26.30 3.72
N PHE A 401 16.22 -27.39 3.18
CA PHE A 401 16.34 -27.66 1.75
C PHE A 401 15.73 -26.56 0.89
N GLN A 402 14.58 -26.00 1.31
CA GLN A 402 13.97 -24.86 0.63
C GLN A 402 14.87 -23.62 0.68
N VAL A 403 15.46 -23.31 1.84
CA VAL A 403 16.41 -22.19 1.98
C VAL A 403 17.63 -22.36 1.06
N LEU A 404 18.20 -23.58 0.99
CA LEU A 404 19.34 -23.85 0.11
C LEU A 404 18.97 -23.74 -1.38
N GLU A 405 17.76 -24.14 -1.75
CA GLU A 405 17.24 -23.97 -3.11
C GLU A 405 17.09 -22.48 -3.46
N VAL A 406 16.48 -21.71 -2.57
CA VAL A 406 16.31 -20.25 -2.67
C VAL A 406 17.65 -19.55 -2.84
N VAL A 407 18.63 -19.88 -2.01
CA VAL A 407 19.99 -19.36 -2.12
C VAL A 407 20.58 -19.69 -3.49
N SER A 408 20.41 -20.92 -3.98
CA SER A 408 20.91 -21.29 -5.30
C SER A 408 20.26 -20.48 -6.42
N VAL A 409 18.96 -20.17 -6.33
CA VAL A 409 18.24 -19.37 -7.34
C VAL A 409 18.70 -17.91 -7.26
N ALA A 410 18.74 -17.32 -6.07
CA ALA A 410 19.18 -15.94 -5.83
C ALA A 410 20.62 -15.72 -6.34
N CYS A 411 21.55 -16.63 -6.00
CA CYS A 411 22.94 -16.54 -6.43
C CYS A 411 23.08 -16.60 -7.96
N ARG A 412 22.27 -17.40 -8.67
CA ARG A 412 22.29 -17.42 -10.14
C ARG A 412 21.77 -16.11 -10.73
N LYS A 413 20.80 -15.47 -10.06
CA LYS A 413 20.16 -14.23 -10.55
C LYS A 413 21.06 -13.00 -10.43
N ILE A 414 22.00 -13.01 -9.48
CA ILE A 414 22.99 -11.93 -9.30
C ILE A 414 24.26 -12.10 -10.14
N THR A 415 24.29 -13.08 -11.05
CA THR A 415 25.37 -13.19 -12.03
C THR A 415 25.30 -12.03 -13.00
N TYR A 416 26.44 -11.39 -13.28
CA TYR A 416 26.49 -10.27 -14.20
C TYR A 416 25.98 -10.67 -15.60
N PRO A 417 25.23 -9.77 -16.28
CA PRO A 417 24.98 -9.90 -17.72
C PRO A 417 26.27 -9.99 -18.54
N PRO A 418 26.18 -10.48 -19.80
CA PRO A 418 27.23 -10.29 -20.80
C PRO A 418 27.65 -8.82 -20.92
N ALA A 419 28.91 -8.58 -21.29
CA ALA A 419 29.48 -7.24 -21.30
C ALA A 419 28.76 -6.27 -22.25
N GLU A 420 28.21 -6.78 -23.37
CA GLU A 420 27.45 -5.98 -24.32
C GLU A 420 26.19 -5.41 -23.69
N GLU A 421 25.49 -6.20 -22.90
CA GLU A 421 24.24 -5.82 -22.22
C GLU A 421 24.53 -4.93 -21.01
N PHE A 422 25.52 -5.30 -20.19
CA PHE A 422 25.94 -4.49 -19.04
C PHE A 422 26.35 -3.07 -19.45
N SER A 423 26.94 -2.92 -20.64
CA SER A 423 27.38 -1.61 -21.14
C SER A 423 26.23 -0.66 -21.47
N GLN A 424 25.04 -1.20 -21.77
CA GLN A 424 23.84 -0.44 -22.14
C GLN A 424 23.08 0.09 -20.92
N TRP A 425 23.29 -0.52 -19.75
CA TRP A 425 22.66 -0.10 -18.51
C TRP A 425 23.07 1.31 -18.11
N ASP A 426 22.10 2.06 -17.61
CA ASP A 426 22.33 3.40 -17.09
C ASP A 426 23.00 3.36 -15.70
N SER A 427 23.22 4.53 -15.09
CA SER A 427 23.83 4.59 -13.76
C SER A 427 22.90 4.06 -12.66
N SER A 428 21.59 4.18 -12.83
CA SER A 428 20.59 3.74 -11.85
C SER A 428 20.52 2.21 -11.81
N ASP A 429 20.43 1.57 -12.97
CA ASP A 429 20.36 0.11 -13.09
C ASP A 429 21.60 -0.57 -12.50
N ARG A 430 22.78 0.00 -12.74
CA ARG A 430 24.05 -0.52 -12.20
C ARG A 430 24.12 -0.41 -10.68
N VAL A 431 23.63 0.69 -10.11
CA VAL A 431 23.57 0.88 -8.64
C VAL A 431 22.54 -0.07 -8.05
N GLY A 432 21.32 -0.11 -8.61
CA GLY A 432 20.26 -1.00 -8.15
C GLY A 432 20.66 -2.47 -8.20
N PHE A 433 21.28 -2.93 -9.28
CA PHE A 433 21.82 -4.29 -9.34
C PHE A 433 22.90 -4.52 -8.29
N SER A 434 23.84 -3.57 -8.11
CA SER A 434 24.88 -3.70 -7.10
C SER A 434 24.32 -3.77 -5.68
N ASP A 435 23.21 -3.10 -5.38
CA ASP A 435 22.55 -3.16 -4.08
C ASP A 435 21.80 -4.49 -3.92
N ALA A 436 21.09 -4.96 -4.95
CA ALA A 436 20.48 -6.29 -4.94
C ALA A 436 21.50 -7.43 -4.73
N ARG A 437 22.74 -7.28 -5.24
CA ARG A 437 23.82 -8.24 -4.94
C ARG A 437 24.16 -8.29 -3.45
N LYS A 438 24.11 -7.15 -2.75
CA LYS A 438 24.35 -7.08 -1.30
C LYS A 438 23.19 -7.71 -0.53
N ASP A 439 21.94 -7.47 -0.94
CA ASP A 439 20.77 -8.10 -0.31
C ASP A 439 20.85 -9.64 -0.38
N VAL A 440 21.38 -10.19 -1.48
CA VAL A 440 21.66 -11.63 -1.59
C VAL A 440 22.79 -12.09 -0.65
N ILE A 441 23.80 -11.25 -0.40
CA ILE A 441 24.81 -11.56 0.63
C ILE A 441 24.17 -11.58 2.02
N ASP A 442 23.29 -10.63 2.34
CA ASP A 442 22.60 -10.60 3.63
C ASP A 442 21.75 -11.87 3.82
N LEU A 443 21.01 -12.30 2.79
CA LEU A 443 20.32 -13.59 2.78
C LEU A 443 21.28 -14.78 2.99
N LEU A 444 22.44 -14.78 2.34
CA LEU A 444 23.44 -15.84 2.50
C LEU A 444 23.97 -15.91 3.94
N GLN A 445 24.19 -14.76 4.58
CA GLN A 445 24.63 -14.68 5.96
C GLN A 445 23.55 -15.20 6.92
N SER A 446 22.29 -14.83 6.69
CA SER A 446 21.17 -15.38 7.46
C SER A 446 21.01 -16.89 7.23
N ALA A 447 21.15 -17.37 5.99
CA ALA A 447 21.13 -18.80 5.67
C ALA A 447 22.32 -19.57 6.28
N PHE A 448 23.47 -18.94 6.50
CA PHE A 448 24.62 -19.57 7.17
C PHE A 448 24.29 -19.93 8.62
N SER A 449 23.43 -19.16 9.31
CA SER A 449 23.03 -19.46 10.68
C SER A 449 22.31 -20.81 10.82
N VAL A 450 21.58 -21.23 9.78
CA VAL A 450 20.79 -22.48 9.75
C VAL A 450 21.42 -23.60 8.93
N SER A 451 22.45 -23.31 8.12
CA SER A 451 23.15 -24.31 7.26
C SER A 451 24.62 -24.53 7.62
N GLY A 452 25.24 -23.60 8.34
CA GLY A 452 26.64 -23.63 8.74
C GLY A 452 27.62 -23.81 7.57
N PHE A 453 28.71 -24.54 7.83
CA PHE A 453 29.81 -24.71 6.88
C PHE A 453 29.45 -25.48 5.60
N GLN A 454 28.28 -26.11 5.51
CA GLN A 454 27.80 -26.75 4.29
C GLN A 454 27.72 -25.74 3.13
N LEU A 455 27.34 -24.50 3.43
CA LEU A 455 27.22 -23.44 2.43
C LEU A 455 28.60 -23.05 1.85
N VAL A 456 29.62 -22.94 2.72
CA VAL A 456 31.01 -22.67 2.34
C VAL A 456 31.57 -23.79 1.45
N ALA A 457 31.30 -25.05 1.80
CA ALA A 457 31.71 -26.20 1.00
C ALA A 457 31.04 -26.20 -0.38
N THR A 458 29.77 -25.81 -0.45
CA THR A 458 29.00 -25.72 -1.70
C THR A 458 29.61 -24.69 -2.65
N PHE A 459 29.85 -23.45 -2.18
CA PHE A 459 30.47 -22.43 -3.02
C PHE A 459 31.92 -22.75 -3.40
N SER A 460 32.68 -23.40 -2.52
CA SER A 460 34.03 -23.89 -2.85
C SER A 460 34.01 -24.90 -4.02
N SER A 461 33.04 -25.82 -4.02
CA SER A 461 32.83 -26.76 -5.13
C SER A 461 32.40 -26.07 -6.43
N LEU A 462 31.51 -25.08 -6.33
CA LEU A 462 31.06 -24.28 -7.48
C LEU A 462 32.22 -23.51 -8.13
N ILE A 463 33.12 -22.93 -7.33
CA ILE A 463 34.34 -22.27 -7.82
C ILE A 463 35.22 -23.24 -8.59
N LEU A 464 35.48 -24.44 -8.05
CA LEU A 464 36.30 -25.46 -8.72
C LEU A 464 35.68 -25.92 -10.03
N THR A 465 34.35 -26.06 -10.07
CA THR A 465 33.62 -26.45 -11.28
C THR A 465 33.69 -25.34 -12.33
N ALA A 466 33.40 -24.10 -11.97
CA ALA A 466 33.45 -22.95 -12.88
C ALA A 466 34.86 -22.68 -13.43
N LEU A 467 35.90 -22.96 -12.63
CA LEU A 467 37.30 -22.91 -13.08
C LEU A 467 37.60 -23.94 -14.17
N ASN A 468 37.12 -25.17 -14.01
CA ASN A 468 37.29 -26.23 -15.01
C ASN A 468 36.55 -25.91 -16.32
N ASP A 469 35.35 -25.34 -16.20
CA ASP A 469 34.50 -25.02 -17.35
C ASP A 469 34.83 -23.67 -18.00
N CYS A 470 35.81 -22.94 -17.47
CA CYS A 470 36.17 -21.58 -17.90
C CYS A 470 34.98 -20.59 -17.88
N ALA A 471 33.99 -20.82 -17.02
CA ALA A 471 32.77 -20.04 -16.91
C ALA A 471 33.00 -18.80 -16.02
N TRP A 472 33.65 -17.78 -16.57
CA TRP A 472 34.16 -16.63 -15.79
C TRP A 472 33.09 -15.87 -14.99
N LEU A 473 31.88 -15.69 -15.55
CA LEU A 473 30.78 -15.01 -14.85
C LEU A 473 30.30 -15.81 -13.62
N GLN A 474 30.15 -17.13 -13.77
CA GLN A 474 29.75 -18.01 -12.67
C GLN A 474 30.83 -18.10 -11.60
N LEU A 475 32.11 -18.08 -12.02
CA LEU A 475 33.24 -18.04 -11.11
C LEU A 475 33.27 -16.74 -10.29
N GLU A 476 33.04 -15.58 -10.92
CA GLU A 476 32.93 -14.30 -10.22
C GLU A 476 31.81 -14.34 -9.18
N THR A 477 30.65 -14.85 -9.55
CA THR A 477 29.49 -14.88 -8.65
C THR A 477 29.71 -15.83 -7.48
N ALA A 478 30.26 -17.02 -7.72
CA ALA A 478 30.57 -17.96 -6.66
C ALA A 478 31.65 -17.43 -5.70
N ALA A 479 32.67 -16.74 -6.23
CA ALA A 479 33.69 -16.06 -5.43
C ALA A 479 33.11 -14.90 -4.62
N PHE A 480 32.21 -14.10 -5.20
CA PHE A 480 31.51 -13.01 -4.52
C PHE A 480 30.66 -13.53 -3.36
N CYS A 481 29.88 -14.59 -3.58
CA CYS A 481 29.07 -15.23 -2.53
C CYS A 481 29.95 -15.82 -1.41
N LEU A 482 31.04 -16.51 -1.76
CA LEU A 482 31.98 -17.04 -0.77
C LEU A 482 32.66 -15.92 0.03
N ALA A 483 32.97 -14.80 -0.62
CA ALA A 483 33.55 -13.65 0.05
C ALA A 483 32.59 -13.01 1.05
N GLY A 484 31.30 -12.93 0.73
CA GLY A 484 30.25 -12.45 1.65
C GLY A 484 30.09 -13.30 2.91
N LEU A 485 30.46 -14.58 2.85
CA LEU A 485 30.41 -15.51 3.99
C LEU A 485 31.69 -15.52 4.86
N ALA A 486 32.74 -14.80 4.45
CA ALA A 486 34.05 -14.85 5.12
C ALA A 486 34.00 -14.32 6.57
N ASP A 487 33.08 -13.38 6.85
CA ASP A 487 32.94 -12.78 8.17
C ASP A 487 32.17 -13.68 9.16
N CYS A 488 31.30 -14.58 8.67
CA CYS A 488 30.50 -15.48 9.50
C CYS A 488 31.34 -16.59 10.18
N GLY A 489 32.51 -16.92 9.64
CA GLY A 489 33.34 -18.05 10.11
C GLY A 489 34.43 -17.71 11.12
N LYS A 490 34.49 -16.46 11.62
CA LYS A 490 35.59 -15.99 12.48
C LYS A 490 35.52 -16.50 13.92
N ASP A 491 34.33 -16.82 14.41
CA ASP A 491 34.09 -17.17 15.82
C ASP A 491 34.06 -18.68 16.08
N ASP A 492 34.01 -19.51 15.03
CA ASP A 492 33.90 -20.97 15.15
C ASP A 492 35.25 -21.69 15.02
N SER A 493 35.58 -22.54 15.99
CA SER A 493 36.84 -23.32 16.00
C SER A 493 37.00 -24.25 14.79
N ALA A 494 35.89 -24.68 14.17
CA ALA A 494 35.87 -25.41 12.90
C ALA A 494 36.16 -24.51 11.68
N GLY A 495 35.79 -23.23 11.74
CA GLY A 495 36.07 -22.23 10.71
C GLY A 495 37.56 -21.94 10.58
N GLN A 496 38.33 -22.00 11.68
CA GLN A 496 39.78 -21.87 11.64
C GLN A 496 40.49 -22.99 10.88
N SER A 497 39.90 -24.17 10.72
CA SER A 497 40.44 -25.27 9.90
C SER A 497 40.16 -25.06 8.41
N VAL A 498 38.94 -24.62 8.04
CA VAL A 498 38.53 -24.41 6.65
C VAL A 498 39.17 -23.13 6.09
N TYR A 499 39.08 -22.01 6.82
CA TYR A 499 39.74 -20.76 6.47
C TYR A 499 41.25 -20.77 6.79
N GLY A 500 41.75 -21.73 7.57
CA GLY A 500 43.17 -21.91 7.87
C GLY A 500 43.93 -22.80 6.90
N SER A 501 43.24 -23.47 5.97
CA SER A 501 43.89 -24.22 4.89
C SER A 501 44.72 -23.25 4.01
N PRO A 502 46.02 -23.51 3.80
CA PRO A 502 46.87 -22.65 2.96
C PRO A 502 46.36 -22.52 1.52
N SER A 503 45.50 -23.43 1.06
CA SER A 503 44.85 -23.37 -0.26
C SER A 503 43.76 -22.30 -0.38
N ILE A 504 43.12 -21.90 0.73
CA ILE A 504 42.01 -20.92 0.74
C ILE A 504 42.52 -19.52 1.09
N LYS A 505 43.51 -19.40 2.00
CA LYS A 505 44.16 -18.11 2.32
C LYS A 505 44.93 -17.48 1.15
N ILE A 506 45.45 -18.28 0.22
CA ILE A 506 46.22 -17.79 -0.94
C ILE A 506 45.30 -17.21 -2.04
N ASN A 507 43.99 -17.46 -2.00
CA ASN A 507 43.06 -16.99 -3.04
C ASN A 507 42.25 -15.74 -2.69
N PHE A 508 42.05 -15.40 -1.41
CA PHE A 508 41.18 -14.28 -1.04
C PHE A 508 41.74 -12.90 -1.45
N SER A 509 43.02 -12.63 -1.15
CA SER A 509 43.69 -11.39 -1.57
C SER A 509 43.86 -11.30 -3.09
N THR A 510 44.04 -12.44 -3.75
CA THR A 510 44.27 -12.55 -5.20
C THR A 510 42.95 -12.42 -5.99
N MET A 511 41.83 -12.93 -5.47
CA MET A 511 40.49 -12.77 -6.05
C MET A 511 39.93 -11.35 -5.85
N LEU A 512 40.18 -10.71 -4.70
CA LEU A 512 39.88 -9.29 -4.50
C LEU A 512 40.67 -8.40 -5.48
N LEU A 513 41.94 -8.73 -5.76
CA LEU A 513 42.75 -8.06 -6.78
C LEU A 513 42.29 -8.34 -8.22
N LEU A 514 41.66 -9.49 -8.49
CA LEU A 514 41.01 -9.79 -9.76
C LEU A 514 39.71 -8.98 -9.92
N SER A 515 38.87 -8.88 -8.89
CA SER A 515 37.65 -8.05 -8.92
C SER A 515 37.92 -6.55 -9.09
N ALA A 516 39.10 -6.08 -8.66
CA ALA A 516 39.54 -4.69 -8.74
C ALA A 516 40.48 -4.40 -9.95
N SER A 517 40.82 -5.40 -10.76
CA SER A 517 41.80 -5.24 -11.84
C SER A 517 41.21 -4.60 -13.10
N PRO A 518 41.80 -3.50 -13.62
CA PRO A 518 41.39 -2.89 -14.89
C PRO A 518 41.55 -3.80 -16.12
N SER A 519 42.32 -4.89 -16.01
CA SER A 519 42.57 -5.84 -17.10
C SER A 519 41.35 -6.68 -17.49
N LEU A 520 40.36 -6.83 -16.59
CA LEU A 520 39.07 -7.46 -16.92
C LEU A 520 38.12 -6.57 -17.75
N ARG A 521 38.43 -5.27 -17.92
CA ARG A 521 37.77 -4.41 -18.92
C ARG A 521 38.25 -4.68 -20.36
N SER A 522 39.18 -5.61 -20.57
CA SER A 522 39.86 -5.80 -21.85
C SER A 522 39.90 -7.23 -22.38
N VAL A 523 38.93 -8.08 -22.03
CA VAL A 523 38.78 -9.37 -22.72
C VAL A 523 38.23 -9.13 -24.13
N ARG A 524 39.16 -8.80 -25.03
CA ARG A 524 38.97 -8.91 -26.47
C ARG A 524 38.70 -10.37 -26.80
N VAL A 525 37.58 -10.60 -27.48
CA VAL A 525 37.28 -11.84 -28.21
C VAL A 525 38.45 -12.14 -29.17
N PRO A 526 39.05 -13.35 -29.16
CA PRO A 526 39.97 -13.74 -30.22
C PRO A 526 39.18 -14.01 -31.51
N ARG A 527 39.71 -13.52 -32.63
CA ARG A 527 39.24 -13.89 -33.98
C ARG A 527 39.36 -15.38 -34.25
#